data_AF-A0A177MAH7-F1
#
_entry.id   AF-A0A177MAH7-F1
#
_cell.length_a   1.000
_cell.length_b   1.000
_cell.length_c   1.000
_cell.angle_alpha   90.00
_cell.angle_beta   90.00
_cell.angle_gamma   90.00
#
_symmetry.space_group_name_H-M   'P 1'
#
loop_
_entity.id
_entity.type
_entity.pdbx_description
1 polymer ?
#
loop_
_entity_poly.entity_id
_entity_poly.type
_entity_poly.pdbx_seq_one_letter_code
_entity_poly.pdbx_strand_id
1 'polypeptide(L)'
;MKTLLSLKLWLAVCLFAVSTASSAGIIWESTDGDSNFISFGASSFPFPSSDTFGIFSATANLGTDAPVYTFSGVGSFSSASPFQLGLLTTSGWVSEAGNFALSAPNTFMLAFVKPGLTNNLSFLYGFDLKPAADQNPVSGVPLPASVWFMTSALLGFLYTGRRKAAVQA
;
A
#
# COMPACT_ATOMS: atom_id res chain seq x y z
N MET A 1 -8.69 -31.63 -20.98
CA MET A 1 -9.06 -31.41 -19.56
C MET A 1 -7.86 -31.03 -18.67
N LYS A 2 -6.68 -31.64 -18.80
CA LYS A 2 -5.49 -31.35 -17.96
C LYS A 2 -4.95 -29.91 -18.08
N THR A 3 -4.97 -29.32 -19.27
CA THR A 3 -4.49 -27.95 -19.57
C THR A 3 -5.37 -26.84 -18.97
N LEU A 4 -6.68 -27.08 -18.86
CA LEU A 4 -7.61 -26.15 -18.20
C LEU A 4 -7.44 -26.16 -16.67
N LEU A 5 -7.00 -27.28 -16.11
CA LEU A 5 -6.73 -27.39 -14.67
C LEU A 5 -5.43 -26.66 -14.30
N SER A 6 -4.38 -26.81 -15.11
CA SER A 6 -3.11 -26.12 -14.89
C SER A 6 -3.26 -24.60 -15.03
N LEU A 7 -3.93 -24.11 -16.06
CA LEU A 7 -4.14 -22.67 -16.26
C LEU A 7 -4.86 -22.00 -15.07
N LYS A 8 -5.88 -22.68 -14.51
CA LYS A 8 -6.62 -22.20 -13.34
C LYS A 8 -5.77 -22.16 -12.07
N LEU A 9 -4.92 -23.17 -11.89
CA LEU A 9 -3.99 -23.23 -10.76
C LEU A 9 -2.95 -22.10 -10.85
N TRP A 10 -2.37 -21.90 -12.03
CA TRP A 10 -1.39 -20.82 -12.25
C TRP A 10 -2.02 -19.43 -12.10
N LEU A 11 -3.26 -19.23 -12.57
CA LEU A 11 -3.97 -17.98 -12.36
C LEU A 11 -4.24 -17.72 -10.87
N ALA A 12 -4.64 -18.74 -10.11
CA ALA A 12 -4.84 -18.62 -8.66
C ALA A 12 -3.52 -18.31 -7.91
N VAL A 13 -2.40 -18.91 -8.33
CA VAL A 13 -1.06 -18.62 -7.79
C VAL A 13 -0.63 -17.19 -8.11
N CYS A 14 -0.85 -16.71 -9.35
CA CYS A 14 -0.56 -15.33 -9.73
C CYS A 14 -1.42 -14.34 -8.95
N LEU A 15 -2.72 -14.58 -8.79
CA LEU A 15 -3.59 -13.73 -7.99
C LEU A 15 -3.25 -13.76 -6.50
N PHE A 16 -2.84 -14.91 -5.96
CA PHE A 16 -2.37 -15.02 -4.57
C PHE A 16 -1.09 -14.21 -4.36
N ALA A 17 -0.13 -14.30 -5.29
CA ALA A 17 1.11 -13.52 -5.24
C ALA A 17 0.87 -12.00 -5.35
N VAL A 18 -0.15 -11.56 -6.10
CA VAL A 18 -0.52 -10.14 -6.19
C VAL A 18 -1.28 -9.65 -4.95
N SER A 19 -1.95 -10.54 -4.22
CA SER A 19 -2.76 -10.17 -3.04
C SER A 19 -1.94 -9.69 -1.83
N THR A 20 -0.63 -9.98 -1.79
CA THR A 20 0.27 -9.54 -0.71
C THR A 20 0.98 -8.22 -0.99
N ALA A 21 0.79 -7.61 -2.17
CA ALA A 21 1.61 -6.48 -2.64
C ALA A 21 0.97 -5.08 -2.44
N SER A 22 -0.18 -4.98 -1.79
CA SER A 22 -0.85 -3.69 -1.52
C SER A 22 -1.23 -3.63 -0.05
N SER A 23 -0.34 -3.08 0.77
CA SER A 23 -0.72 -2.61 2.10
C SER A 23 -0.84 -1.09 2.01
N ALA A 24 -2.07 -0.59 2.06
CA ALA A 24 -2.34 0.83 2.17
C ALA A 24 -2.10 1.27 3.63
N GLY A 25 -1.55 2.47 3.83
CA GLY A 25 -1.36 3.05 5.17
C GLY A 25 -0.31 2.34 6.05
N ILE A 26 0.81 1.92 5.46
CA ILE A 26 1.97 1.37 6.21
C ILE A 26 2.48 2.41 7.23
N ILE A 27 2.88 1.91 8.40
CA ILE A 27 3.64 2.67 9.38
C ILE A 27 5.12 2.54 9.02
N TRP A 28 5.78 3.67 8.84
CA TRP A 28 7.17 3.76 8.44
C TRP A 28 8.06 4.14 9.62
N GLU A 29 9.32 3.74 9.56
CA GLU A 29 10.35 4.17 10.51
C GLU A 29 11.64 4.51 9.75
N SER A 30 12.38 5.49 10.27
CA SER A 30 13.69 5.87 9.73
C SER A 30 14.73 4.81 10.03
N THR A 31 15.63 4.54 9.09
CA THR A 31 16.62 3.45 9.26
C THR A 31 17.87 3.91 9.99
N ASP A 32 18.29 5.15 9.80
CA ASP A 32 19.49 5.75 10.40
C ASP A 32 19.19 7.05 11.18
N GLY A 33 17.92 7.25 11.54
CA GLY A 33 17.45 8.40 12.31
C GLY A 33 16.80 9.49 11.46
N ASP A 34 17.11 9.52 10.16
CA ASP A 34 16.52 10.44 9.19
C ASP A 34 15.80 9.69 8.07
N SER A 35 14.83 10.35 7.43
CA SER A 35 14.21 9.89 6.20
C SER A 35 14.11 11.04 5.23
N ASN A 36 14.51 10.78 4.00
CA ASN A 36 14.53 11.78 2.94
C ASN A 36 13.47 11.45 1.90
N PHE A 37 12.83 12.49 1.37
CA PHE A 37 11.68 12.36 0.49
C PHE A 37 11.80 13.26 -0.73
N ILE A 38 11.46 12.72 -1.88
CA ILE A 38 11.35 13.47 -3.14
C ILE A 38 10.00 13.12 -3.76
N SER A 39 9.16 14.12 -3.99
CA SER A 39 7.84 13.96 -4.58
C SER A 39 7.84 14.24 -6.08
N PHE A 40 7.03 13.53 -6.85
CA PHE A 40 6.90 13.72 -8.30
C PHE A 40 5.45 13.43 -8.71
N GLY A 41 4.95 14.29 -9.59
CA GLY A 41 3.63 14.13 -10.18
C GLY A 41 3.74 13.41 -11.52
N ALA A 42 2.67 12.73 -11.92
CA ALA A 42 2.58 12.11 -13.24
C ALA A 42 2.84 13.11 -14.40
N SER A 43 2.54 14.40 -14.19
CA SER A 43 2.73 15.47 -15.17
C SER A 43 4.02 16.29 -14.98
N SER A 44 4.74 16.13 -13.86
CA SER A 44 5.88 16.99 -13.51
C SER A 44 7.25 16.32 -13.65
N PHE A 45 7.33 15.02 -13.93
CA PHE A 45 8.61 14.33 -14.07
C PHE A 45 9.47 14.96 -15.19
N PRO A 46 10.76 15.30 -14.94
CA PRO A 46 11.61 14.92 -13.80
C PRO A 46 11.66 15.92 -12.63
N PHE A 47 10.80 16.95 -12.61
CA PHE A 47 10.78 17.98 -11.58
C PHE A 47 9.92 17.59 -10.37
N PRO A 48 10.32 18.04 -9.16
CA PRO A 48 9.54 17.78 -7.97
C PRO A 48 8.11 18.31 -8.08
N SER A 49 7.16 17.57 -7.51
CA SER A 49 5.75 17.97 -7.52
C SER A 49 5.48 19.13 -6.57
N SER A 50 4.40 19.87 -6.83
CA SER A 50 3.84 20.84 -5.88
C SER A 50 2.89 20.20 -4.86
N ASP A 51 2.77 18.87 -4.85
CA ASP A 51 1.89 18.17 -3.93
C ASP A 51 2.43 18.26 -2.50
N THR A 52 1.53 18.50 -1.55
CA THR A 52 1.87 18.63 -0.15
C THR A 52 1.72 17.29 0.55
N PHE A 53 2.81 16.80 1.10
CA PHE A 53 2.87 15.61 1.91
C PHE A 53 2.96 15.97 3.39
N GLY A 54 2.39 15.12 4.22
CA GLY A 54 2.36 15.25 5.67
C GLY A 54 2.91 14.00 6.34
N ILE A 55 3.64 14.21 7.41
CA ILE A 55 4.13 13.17 8.31
C ILE A 55 3.31 13.25 9.59
N PHE A 56 2.74 12.12 9.96
CA PHE A 56 1.84 11.99 11.10
C PHE A 56 2.44 11.01 12.10
N SER A 57 2.04 11.10 13.38
CA SER A 57 2.36 10.04 14.34
C SER A 57 1.77 8.71 13.88
N ALA A 58 2.41 7.59 14.22
CA ALA A 58 1.97 6.24 13.83
C ALA A 58 0.49 5.92 14.13
N THR A 59 -0.09 6.55 15.15
CA THR A 59 -1.48 6.33 15.60
C THR A 59 -2.44 7.45 15.17
N ALA A 60 -2.01 8.36 14.31
CA ALA A 60 -2.84 9.48 13.91
C ALA A 60 -4.04 9.02 13.06
N ASN A 61 -5.17 9.68 13.25
CA ASN A 61 -6.27 9.63 12.30
C ASN A 61 -6.07 10.74 11.26
N LEU A 62 -5.66 10.38 10.03
CA LEU A 62 -5.44 11.33 8.94
C LEU A 62 -6.67 12.21 8.63
N GLY A 63 -7.88 11.77 8.96
CA GLY A 63 -9.10 12.55 8.72
C GLY A 63 -9.31 13.72 9.68
N THR A 64 -8.66 13.70 10.86
CA THR A 64 -8.91 14.69 11.93
C THR A 64 -7.65 15.31 12.51
N ASP A 65 -6.55 14.56 12.52
CA ASP A 65 -5.34 14.96 13.20
C ASP A 65 -4.49 15.82 12.28
N ALA A 66 -3.70 16.72 12.87
CA ALA A 66 -2.76 17.53 12.12
C ALA A 66 -1.44 16.79 11.90
N PRO A 67 -0.77 17.00 10.75
CA PRO A 67 0.57 16.47 10.54
C PRO A 67 1.56 17.12 11.51
N VAL A 68 2.53 16.33 11.96
CA VAL A 68 3.68 16.80 12.76
C VAL A 68 4.64 17.60 11.88
N TYR A 69 4.72 17.24 10.60
CA TYR A 69 5.56 17.91 9.62
C TYR A 69 4.92 17.85 8.24
N THR A 70 5.10 18.90 7.43
CA THR A 70 4.61 18.95 6.04
C THR A 70 5.69 19.46 5.11
N PHE A 71 5.71 18.94 3.88
CA PHE A 71 6.65 19.39 2.85
C PHE A 71 6.03 19.26 1.45
N SER A 72 6.63 19.98 0.50
CA SER A 72 6.28 19.91 -0.93
C SER A 72 7.57 19.82 -1.73
N GLY A 73 7.60 18.99 -2.78
CA GLY A 73 8.80 18.80 -3.59
C GLY A 73 9.81 17.89 -2.92
N VAL A 74 10.60 18.42 -1.97
CA VAL A 74 11.64 17.69 -1.24
C VAL A 74 11.44 17.88 0.25
N GLY A 75 11.60 16.82 1.03
CA GLY A 75 11.49 16.84 2.48
C GLY A 75 12.56 15.99 3.14
N SER A 76 12.90 16.33 4.38
CA SER A 76 13.69 15.49 5.26
C SER A 76 13.03 15.51 6.63
N PHE A 77 12.99 14.36 7.29
CA PHE A 77 12.38 14.20 8.59
C PHE A 77 13.25 13.33 9.47
N SER A 78 13.63 13.88 10.61
CA SER A 78 14.43 13.19 11.62
C SER A 78 13.51 12.69 12.73
N SER A 79 13.41 11.37 12.90
CA SER A 79 12.62 10.77 13.96
C SER A 79 13.04 9.33 14.24
N ALA A 80 13.26 9.02 15.51
CA ALA A 80 13.39 7.64 15.97
C ALA A 80 12.03 6.95 16.19
N SER A 81 10.92 7.70 16.13
CA SER A 81 9.56 7.18 16.33
C SER A 81 8.90 6.82 15.01
N PRO A 82 8.13 5.72 14.93
CA PRO A 82 7.36 5.37 13.76
C PRO A 82 6.32 6.44 13.38
N PHE A 83 6.04 6.56 12.09
CA PHE A 83 5.20 7.60 11.53
C PHE A 83 4.37 7.11 10.34
N GLN A 84 3.32 7.85 10.00
CA GLN A 84 2.50 7.63 8.81
C GLN A 84 2.71 8.76 7.81
N LEU A 85 2.55 8.43 6.53
CA LEU A 85 2.63 9.40 5.44
C LEU A 85 1.24 9.66 4.87
N GLY A 86 0.94 10.93 4.65
CA GLY A 86 -0.30 11.39 4.05
C GLY A 86 -0.05 12.36 2.90
N LEU A 87 -0.95 12.36 1.92
CA LEU A 87 -1.01 13.35 0.85
C LEU A 87 -2.20 14.29 1.12
N LEU A 88 -1.97 15.60 1.04
CA LEU A 88 -3.05 16.58 1.11
C LEU A 88 -3.82 16.61 -0.21
N THR A 89 -5.13 16.45 -0.12
CA THR A 89 -6.06 16.59 -1.25
C THR A 89 -7.11 17.65 -0.93
N THR A 90 -7.92 18.02 -1.92
CA THR A 90 -9.05 18.95 -1.72
C THR A 90 -10.08 18.42 -0.72
N SER A 91 -10.18 17.10 -0.56
CA SER A 91 -11.06 16.43 0.40
C SER A 91 -10.42 16.15 1.77
N GLY A 92 -9.17 16.56 1.98
CA GLY A 92 -8.39 16.28 3.20
C GLY A 92 -7.20 15.36 2.96
N TRP A 93 -6.62 14.83 4.03
CA TRP A 93 -5.46 13.95 3.95
C TRP A 93 -5.86 12.54 3.55
N VAL A 94 -5.10 11.95 2.62
CA VAL A 94 -5.26 10.57 2.20
C VAL A 94 -4.00 9.77 2.51
N SER A 95 -4.18 8.53 2.95
CA SER A 95 -3.07 7.62 3.20
C SER A 95 -2.44 7.11 1.90
N GLU A 96 -1.26 6.53 2.04
CA GLU A 96 -0.62 5.76 0.98
C GLU A 96 -1.57 4.67 0.45
N ALA A 97 -1.67 4.56 -0.88
CA ALA A 97 -2.46 3.55 -1.57
C ALA A 97 -1.63 2.31 -1.98
N GLY A 98 -0.31 2.47 -2.07
CA GLY A 98 0.62 1.37 -2.25
C GLY A 98 2.07 1.82 -2.26
N ASN A 99 2.97 0.84 -2.21
CA ASN A 99 4.41 1.04 -2.21
C ASN A 99 5.12 0.00 -3.07
N PHE A 100 6.33 0.34 -3.48
CA PHE A 100 7.24 -0.53 -4.22
C PHE A 100 8.66 -0.34 -3.70
N ALA A 101 9.26 -1.42 -3.21
CA ALA A 101 10.68 -1.42 -2.81
C ALA A 101 11.56 -1.31 -4.06
N LEU A 102 12.48 -0.35 -4.05
CA LEU A 102 13.47 -0.21 -5.12
C LEU A 102 14.67 -1.13 -4.87
N SER A 103 15.53 -1.29 -5.87
CA SER A 103 16.73 -2.14 -5.78
C SER A 103 17.74 -1.64 -4.74
N ALA A 104 17.68 -0.36 -4.38
CA ALA A 104 18.50 0.23 -3.32
C ALA A 104 17.89 -0.10 -1.94
N PRO A 105 18.72 -0.40 -0.92
CA PRO A 105 18.23 -0.73 0.40
C PRO A 105 17.44 0.45 1.01
N ASN A 106 16.41 0.14 1.79
CA ASN A 106 15.57 1.12 2.51
C ASN A 106 15.03 2.26 1.63
N THR A 107 14.83 1.97 0.34
CA THR A 107 14.35 2.95 -0.63
C THR A 107 13.05 2.46 -1.23
N PHE A 108 12.02 3.30 -1.15
CA PHE A 108 10.66 2.94 -1.56
C PHE A 108 10.07 4.00 -2.46
N MET A 109 9.31 3.56 -3.47
CA MET A 109 8.39 4.40 -4.21
C MET A 109 6.99 4.21 -3.64
N LEU A 110 6.41 5.28 -3.13
CA LEU A 110 5.08 5.29 -2.54
C LEU A 110 4.10 5.96 -3.51
N ALA A 111 2.88 5.46 -3.57
CA ALA A 111 1.83 5.95 -4.45
C ALA A 111 0.60 6.36 -3.63
N PHE A 112 0.03 7.51 -4.00
CA PHE A 112 -1.14 8.11 -3.38
C PHE A 112 -2.19 8.40 -4.44
N VAL A 113 -3.46 8.24 -4.08
CA VAL A 113 -4.59 8.43 -4.99
C VAL A 113 -5.39 9.66 -4.57
N LYS A 114 -5.48 10.65 -5.46
CA LYS A 114 -6.32 11.85 -5.31
C LYS A 114 -7.76 11.53 -5.74
N PRO A 115 -8.72 11.45 -4.82
CA PRO A 115 -10.10 11.18 -5.21
C PRO A 115 -10.66 12.29 -6.11
N GLY A 116 -11.44 11.91 -7.12
CA GLY A 116 -12.18 12.86 -7.96
C GLY A 116 -11.42 13.54 -9.11
N LEU A 117 -10.17 13.14 -9.39
CA LEU A 117 -9.37 13.70 -10.50
C LEU A 117 -9.08 12.66 -11.60
N THR A 118 -8.97 13.11 -12.85
CA THR A 118 -8.34 12.37 -13.95
C THR A 118 -6.82 12.56 -13.87
N ASN A 119 -6.04 11.47 -13.89
CA ASN A 119 -4.62 11.42 -13.46
C ASN A 119 -4.45 11.73 -11.96
N ASN A 120 -4.99 10.85 -11.14
CA ASN A 120 -5.05 11.00 -9.70
C ASN A 120 -3.84 10.46 -8.94
N LEU A 121 -2.78 10.02 -9.60
CA LEU A 121 -1.63 9.43 -8.92
C LEU A 121 -0.57 10.49 -8.60
N SER A 122 -0.15 10.47 -7.35
CA SER A 122 1.05 11.17 -6.88
C SER A 122 2.02 10.18 -6.30
N PHE A 123 3.30 10.41 -6.55
CA PHE A 123 4.34 9.50 -6.13
C PHE A 123 5.33 10.20 -5.22
N LEU A 124 5.87 9.43 -4.27
CA LEU A 124 6.85 9.89 -3.30
C LEU A 124 7.97 8.84 -3.21
N TYR A 125 9.20 9.23 -3.54
CA TYR A 125 10.39 8.42 -3.29
C TYR A 125 10.83 8.71 -1.86
N GLY A 126 10.86 7.66 -1.04
CA GLY A 126 11.42 7.68 0.30
C GLY A 126 12.78 6.99 0.31
N PHE A 127 13.74 7.59 0.99
CA PHE A 127 15.08 7.07 1.25
C PHE A 127 15.27 6.90 2.76
N ASP A 128 16.09 5.93 3.14
CA ASP A 128 16.35 5.53 4.53
C ASP A 128 15.07 5.21 5.30
N LEU A 129 14.13 4.59 4.58
CA LEU A 129 12.79 4.26 5.02
C LEU A 129 12.63 2.74 5.10
N LYS A 130 12.07 2.24 6.21
CA LYS A 130 11.66 0.83 6.32
C LYS A 130 10.27 0.72 6.96
N PRO A 131 9.51 -0.35 6.66
CA PRO A 131 8.28 -0.62 7.39
C PRO A 131 8.60 -0.85 8.87
N ALA A 132 7.86 -0.17 9.75
CA ALA A 132 7.97 -0.36 11.19
C ALA A 132 7.70 -1.82 11.59
N ALA A 133 8.37 -2.28 12.66
CA ALA A 133 8.15 -3.63 13.18
C ALA A 133 6.70 -3.85 13.64
N ASP A 134 6.06 -2.80 14.16
CA ASP A 134 4.64 -2.79 14.49
C ASP A 134 3.85 -2.06 13.40
N GLN A 135 3.09 -2.84 12.63
CA GLN A 135 2.18 -2.37 11.57
C GLN A 135 0.74 -2.26 12.07
N ASN A 136 0.51 -2.04 13.36
CA ASN A 136 -0.84 -1.93 13.92
C ASN A 136 -1.28 -0.45 14.01
N PRO A 137 -1.88 0.13 12.95
CA PRO A 137 -2.75 1.28 13.12
C PRO A 137 -4.08 0.77 13.70
N VAL A 138 -4.65 1.51 14.64
CA VAL A 138 -5.96 1.23 15.28
C VAL A 138 -7.14 1.22 14.28
N SER A 139 -6.89 1.37 12.98
CA SER A 139 -7.87 1.23 11.90
C SER A 139 -7.49 0.11 10.95
N GLY A 140 -8.08 -1.08 11.17
CA GLY A 140 -8.00 -2.17 10.21
C GLY A 140 -8.63 -1.75 8.88
N VAL A 141 -7.80 -1.54 7.86
CA VAL A 141 -8.29 -1.39 6.48
C VAL A 141 -8.94 -2.73 6.11
N PRO A 142 -10.22 -2.77 5.70
CA PRO A 142 -10.84 -3.99 5.22
C PRO A 142 -9.98 -4.59 4.11
N LEU A 143 -9.59 -5.85 4.28
CA LEU A 143 -8.75 -6.55 3.30
C LEU A 143 -9.33 -6.36 1.89
N PRO A 144 -8.47 -6.16 0.86
CA PRO A 144 -8.93 -5.96 -0.51
C PRO A 144 -9.98 -7.00 -0.91
N ALA A 145 -10.98 -6.58 -1.69
CA ALA A 145 -12.09 -7.46 -2.09
C ALA A 145 -11.60 -8.79 -2.73
N SER A 146 -10.42 -8.78 -3.36
CA SER A 146 -9.76 -9.98 -3.89
C SER A 146 -9.50 -11.05 -2.83
N VAL A 147 -9.15 -10.67 -1.60
CA VAL A 147 -8.95 -11.61 -0.49
C VAL A 147 -10.30 -12.25 -0.13
N TRP A 148 -11.36 -11.46 -0.01
CA TRP A 148 -12.72 -11.97 0.25
C TRP A 148 -13.24 -12.89 -0.85
N PHE A 149 -13.06 -12.51 -2.11
CA PHE A 149 -13.44 -13.35 -3.25
C PHE A 149 -12.62 -14.64 -3.30
N MET A 150 -11.34 -14.59 -2.95
CA MET A 150 -10.47 -15.76 -2.89
C MET A 150 -10.85 -16.70 -1.74
N THR A 151 -11.11 -16.18 -0.53
CA THR A 151 -11.58 -16.99 0.61
C THR A 151 -12.91 -17.66 0.27
N SER A 152 -13.83 -16.91 -0.35
CA SER A 152 -15.15 -17.44 -0.76
C SER A 152 -15.00 -18.50 -1.87
N ALA A 153 -14.12 -18.27 -2.84
CA ALA A 153 -13.85 -19.23 -3.91
C ALA A 153 -13.18 -20.50 -3.38
N LEU A 154 -12.24 -20.40 -2.45
CA LEU A 154 -11.57 -21.54 -1.82
C LEU A 154 -12.56 -22.37 -0.99
N LEU A 155 -13.41 -21.71 -0.19
CA LEU A 155 -14.48 -22.38 0.57
C LEU A 155 -15.49 -23.05 -0.36
N GLY A 156 -15.90 -22.37 -1.44
CA GLY A 156 -16.77 -22.94 -2.47
C GLY A 156 -16.14 -24.14 -3.18
N PHE A 157 -14.83 -24.10 -3.43
CA PHE A 157 -14.09 -25.22 -4.02
C PHE A 157 -14.00 -26.43 -3.08
N LEU A 158 -13.72 -26.20 -1.80
CA LEU A 158 -13.71 -27.26 -0.77
C LEU A 158 -15.11 -27.87 -0.56
N TYR A 159 -16.15 -27.05 -0.61
CA TYR A 159 -17.54 -27.50 -0.49
C TYR A 159 -17.99 -28.35 -1.69
N THR A 160 -17.67 -27.92 -2.92
CA THR A 160 -18.07 -28.62 -4.15
C THR A 160 -17.21 -29.86 -4.43
N GLY A 161 -15.94 -29.88 -4.00
CA GLY A 161 -15.03 -31.01 -4.15
C GLY A 161 -15.44 -32.27 -3.38
N ARG A 162 -16.21 -32.14 -2.29
CA ARG A 162 -16.68 -33.30 -1.50
C ARG A 162 -17.72 -34.19 -2.21
N ARG A 163 -18.40 -33.71 -3.25
CA ARG A 163 -19.53 -34.45 -3.87
C ARG A 163 -19.19 -35.44 -4.99
N LYS A 164 -17.91 -35.76 -5.26
CA LYS A 164 -17.55 -36.71 -6.34
C LYS A 164 -16.92 -38.04 -5.89
N ALA A 165 -17.01 -38.40 -4.61
CA ALA A 165 -16.44 -39.65 -4.08
C ALA A 165 -17.48 -40.74 -3.73
N ALA A 166 -18.70 -40.68 -4.28
CA ALA A 166 -19.66 -41.77 -4.11
C ALA A 166 -20.51 -41.95 -5.36
N VAL A 167 -20.06 -42.83 -6.27
CA VAL A 167 -20.77 -44.08 -6.64
C VAL A 167 -19.70 -45.02 -7.22
N GLN A 168 -19.25 -45.98 -6.40
CA GLN A 168 -18.79 -47.29 -6.88
C GLN A 168 -20.04 -48.17 -7.02
N ALA A 169 -20.29 -48.71 -8.21
CA ALA A 169 -20.84 -50.03 -8.53
C ALA A 169 -21.11 -50.06 -10.04
#